data_AF-A0A3B9DFG3-F1
#
_entry.id   AF-A0A3B9DFG3-F1
#
_cell.length_a   1.000
_cell.length_b   1.000
_cell.length_c   1.000
_cell.angle_alpha   90.00
_cell.angle_beta   90.00
_cell.angle_gamma   90.00
#
_symmetry.space_group_name_H-M   'P 1'
#
loop_
_entity.id
_entity.type
_entity.pdbx_description
1 polymer ?
#
loop_
_entity_poly.entity_id
_entity_poly.type
_entity_poly.pdbx_seq_one_letter_code
_entity_poly.pdbx_strand_id
1 'polypeptide(L)'
;TSCDVGIIVNGEQKLTTQYEIEFGLTVSIPMIDIRTIGAGGGSIAWIDNGGFLQVGPLSAGADPGPACYNLGGHVPTVTDANLVLNRLIPEFFLNGEMLLSKDLARKAVATVSGSDESSLEEIATSITQISEDNMANAIRMISVVEGHDPREFSLMSFGGAGPLHATAIARKLSIPKVIIPVVPGNTSALGFLLADLRIDKIRTFPMRSDSLDVGKINQQFKGAEVSAAKELRADQYRGTIFWVNVIKMRYAGQNHEYDVPIPYGPLTDDVLHAAFDSFHQRHEALYGYQLPDAIIEIISLSTTAVGRTDKPPMEYLCPEKTGSKAQEQSVYFPETGYIDTKIIERQSIDTGERISGPAVLVEHGSTTLLGPGDRMVVDRSGSLIIEVG
;
A
#
# COMPACT_ATOMS: atom_id res chain seq x y z
N THR A 1 -12.24 -3.34 -8.91
CA THR A 1 -11.63 -2.99 -7.61
C THR A 1 -10.31 -3.73 -7.51
N SER A 2 -9.36 -3.19 -6.76
CA SER A 2 -7.99 -3.71 -6.69
C SER A 2 -7.42 -3.65 -5.27
N CYS A 3 -6.33 -4.36 -5.06
CA CYS A 3 -5.47 -4.30 -3.89
C CYS A 3 -4.08 -3.88 -4.36
N ASP A 4 -3.57 -2.79 -3.82
CA ASP A 4 -2.27 -2.23 -4.18
C ASP A 4 -1.27 -2.52 -3.05
N VAL A 5 -0.12 -3.09 -3.40
CA VAL A 5 0.92 -3.48 -2.45
C VAL A 5 2.22 -2.78 -2.81
N GLY A 6 2.87 -2.21 -1.81
CA GLY A 6 4.21 -1.64 -1.91
C GLY A 6 5.02 -1.94 -0.65
N ILE A 7 6.34 -1.82 -0.74
CA ILE A 7 7.27 -2.08 0.36
C ILE A 7 8.02 -0.78 0.69
N ILE A 8 8.19 -0.53 1.99
CA ILE A 8 9.00 0.57 2.52
C ILE A 8 10.07 -0.05 3.41
N VAL A 9 11.33 0.26 3.13
CA VAL A 9 12.49 -0.27 3.88
C VAL A 9 13.30 0.92 4.39
N ASN A 10 13.67 0.91 5.67
CA ASN A 10 14.43 2.00 6.30
C ASN A 10 13.81 3.40 6.13
N GLY A 11 12.47 3.47 6.02
CA GLY A 11 11.74 4.71 5.79
C GLY A 11 11.79 5.23 4.34
N GLU A 12 12.34 4.45 3.42
CA GLU A 12 12.44 4.79 2.00
C GLU A 12 11.53 3.91 1.16
N GLN A 13 10.76 4.55 0.28
CA GLN A 13 9.99 3.88 -0.76
C GLN A 13 10.89 3.55 -1.95
N LYS A 14 10.63 2.41 -2.58
CA LYS A 14 11.30 2.03 -3.82
C LYS A 14 10.67 2.74 -5.01
N LEU A 15 11.51 3.18 -5.94
CA LEU A 15 11.09 3.71 -7.24
C LEU A 15 11.41 2.70 -8.35
N THR A 16 10.55 2.64 -9.36
CA THR A 16 10.74 1.86 -10.58
C THR A 16 10.51 2.74 -11.81
N THR A 17 11.25 2.45 -12.88
CA THR A 17 11.01 2.98 -14.24
C THR A 17 10.54 1.89 -15.20
N GLN A 18 10.19 0.72 -14.66
CA GLN A 18 9.67 -0.41 -15.41
C GLN A 18 8.27 -0.69 -14.90
N TYR A 19 7.34 0.17 -15.31
CA TYR A 19 5.93 -0.01 -15.02
C TYR A 19 5.20 -0.39 -16.30
N GLU A 20 4.44 -1.48 -16.25
CA GLU A 20 3.59 -1.90 -17.35
C GLU A 20 2.18 -1.36 -17.10
N ILE A 21 1.74 -0.41 -17.92
CA ILE A 21 0.33 -0.09 -18.04
C ILE A 21 -0.30 -1.19 -18.89
N GLU A 22 -1.54 -1.59 -18.56
CA GLU A 22 -2.36 -2.60 -19.26
C GLU A 22 -2.02 -2.74 -20.77
N PHE A 23 -2.08 -3.97 -21.28
CA PHE A 23 -1.77 -4.33 -22.67
C PHE A 23 -0.28 -4.28 -23.06
N GLY A 24 0.66 -4.52 -22.14
CA GLY A 24 2.08 -4.66 -22.48
C GLY A 24 2.81 -3.33 -22.71
N LEU A 25 2.25 -2.20 -22.29
CA LEU A 25 2.83 -0.88 -22.52
C LEU A 25 3.72 -0.47 -21.35
N THR A 26 5.04 -0.56 -21.55
CA THR A 26 6.00 -0.10 -20.54
C THR A 26 6.14 1.42 -20.55
N VAL A 27 5.97 2.03 -19.37
CA VAL A 27 6.22 3.44 -19.12
C VAL A 27 7.54 3.59 -18.36
N SER A 28 8.45 4.39 -18.91
CA SER A 28 9.78 4.66 -18.34
C SER A 28 9.85 5.95 -17.52
N ILE A 29 8.77 6.27 -16.81
CA ILE A 29 8.72 7.41 -15.89
C ILE A 29 8.95 6.86 -14.48
N PRO A 30 9.86 7.44 -13.68
CA PRO A 30 10.05 7.03 -12.30
C PRO A 30 8.74 7.17 -11.51
N MET A 31 8.32 6.09 -10.88
CA MET A 31 7.16 6.03 -10.01
C MET A 31 7.41 5.10 -8.84
N ILE A 32 6.58 5.19 -7.81
CA ILE A 32 6.67 4.28 -6.66
C ILE A 32 6.39 2.86 -7.15
N ASP A 33 7.23 1.91 -6.75
CA ASP A 33 7.06 0.49 -7.09
C ASP A 33 5.88 -0.09 -6.31
N ILE A 34 4.71 0.03 -6.92
CA ILE A 34 3.44 -0.50 -6.42
C ILE A 34 2.99 -1.58 -7.38
N ARG A 35 2.53 -2.70 -6.82
CA ARG A 35 1.94 -3.80 -7.58
C ARG A 35 0.45 -3.90 -7.27
N THR A 36 -0.35 -3.84 -8.32
CA THR A 36 -1.79 -3.95 -8.25
C THR A 36 -2.21 -5.40 -8.49
N ILE A 37 -3.07 -5.90 -7.62
CA ILE A 37 -3.66 -7.24 -7.67
C ILE A 37 -5.17 -7.10 -7.85
N GLY A 38 -5.77 -7.95 -8.68
CA GLY A 38 -7.22 -8.03 -8.90
C GLY A 38 -7.98 -8.66 -7.73
N ALA A 39 -7.73 -8.19 -6.50
CA ALA A 39 -8.39 -8.65 -5.28
C ALA A 39 -8.94 -7.43 -4.51
N GLY A 40 -10.21 -7.46 -4.13
CA GLY A 40 -10.84 -6.41 -3.35
C GLY A 40 -12.24 -6.81 -2.91
N GLY A 41 -12.93 -5.94 -2.17
CA GLY A 41 -14.29 -6.23 -1.68
C GLY A 41 -15.28 -6.57 -2.81
N GLY A 42 -15.12 -5.92 -3.97
CA GLY A 42 -15.94 -6.19 -5.14
C GLY A 42 -15.43 -7.31 -6.04
N SER A 43 -14.43 -8.12 -5.65
CA SER A 43 -13.99 -9.26 -6.46
C SER A 43 -15.09 -10.31 -6.53
N ILE A 44 -15.39 -10.77 -7.73
CA ILE A 44 -16.49 -11.71 -8.00
C ILE A 44 -16.05 -13.13 -7.69
N ALA A 45 -16.87 -13.87 -6.94
CA ALA A 45 -16.71 -15.30 -6.76
C ALA A 45 -17.44 -16.06 -7.88
N TRP A 46 -16.84 -17.13 -8.40
CA TRP A 46 -17.41 -17.92 -9.48
C TRP A 46 -16.87 -19.35 -9.46
N ILE A 47 -17.59 -20.29 -10.08
CA ILE A 47 -17.14 -21.69 -10.23
C ILE A 47 -16.54 -21.85 -11.63
N ASP A 48 -15.33 -22.37 -11.71
CA ASP A 48 -14.67 -22.63 -13.00
C ASP A 48 -15.20 -23.89 -13.70
N ASN A 49 -14.74 -24.12 -14.93
CA ASN A 49 -15.13 -25.30 -15.71
C ASN A 49 -14.73 -26.64 -15.04
N GLY A 50 -13.80 -26.62 -14.08
CA GLY A 50 -13.38 -27.77 -13.29
C GLY A 50 -14.20 -27.98 -12.02
N GLY A 51 -15.14 -27.08 -11.70
CA GLY A 51 -15.95 -27.13 -10.49
C GLY A 51 -15.29 -26.48 -9.27
N PHE A 52 -14.16 -25.79 -9.44
CA PHE A 52 -13.46 -25.14 -8.32
C PHE A 52 -13.93 -23.70 -8.13
N LEU A 53 -14.03 -23.29 -6.87
CA LEU A 53 -14.32 -21.91 -6.49
C LEU A 53 -13.12 -21.01 -6.78
N GLN A 54 -13.37 -19.92 -7.49
CA GLN A 54 -12.42 -18.88 -7.82
C GLN A 54 -12.94 -17.52 -7.34
N VAL A 55 -12.03 -16.59 -7.05
CA VAL A 55 -12.36 -15.21 -6.66
C VAL A 55 -11.50 -14.24 -7.43
N GLY A 56 -12.14 -13.31 -8.16
CA GLY A 56 -11.47 -12.45 -9.12
C GLY A 56 -11.08 -13.18 -10.42
N PRO A 57 -10.32 -12.54 -11.33
CA PRO A 57 -9.87 -11.15 -11.27
C PRO A 57 -10.99 -10.14 -11.60
N LEU A 58 -12.14 -10.62 -12.11
CA LEU A 58 -13.29 -9.78 -12.41
C LEU A 58 -13.86 -9.15 -11.13
N SER A 59 -14.36 -7.92 -11.27
CA SER A 59 -14.91 -7.17 -10.15
C SER A 59 -16.26 -6.55 -10.51
N ALA A 60 -17.18 -6.56 -9.55
CA ALA A 60 -18.49 -5.92 -9.63
C ALA A 60 -18.43 -4.38 -9.51
N GLY A 61 -17.26 -3.82 -9.20
CA GLY A 61 -17.09 -2.37 -9.01
C GLY A 61 -17.90 -1.83 -7.82
N ALA A 62 -18.35 -0.60 -7.94
CA ALA A 62 -19.27 0.04 -6.99
C ALA A 62 -20.70 0.18 -7.53
N ASP A 63 -20.87 0.15 -8.86
CA ASP A 63 -22.15 0.20 -9.58
C ASP A 63 -22.10 -0.82 -10.73
N PRO A 64 -22.94 -1.89 -10.72
CA PRO A 64 -23.98 -2.16 -9.73
C PRO A 64 -23.43 -2.69 -8.39
N GLY A 65 -22.13 -3.00 -8.31
CA GLY A 65 -21.45 -3.40 -7.08
C GLY A 65 -21.84 -4.79 -6.55
N PRO A 66 -21.34 -5.13 -5.34
CA PRO A 66 -21.82 -6.26 -4.54
C PRO A 66 -23.34 -6.37 -4.47
N ALA A 67 -23.87 -7.59 -4.44
CA ALA A 67 -25.32 -7.80 -4.39
C ALA A 67 -25.94 -7.18 -3.13
N CYS A 68 -25.20 -7.19 -2.02
CA CYS A 68 -25.59 -6.60 -0.76
C CYS A 68 -25.79 -5.08 -0.81
N TYR A 69 -25.25 -4.37 -1.80
CA TYR A 69 -25.46 -2.92 -1.95
C TYR A 69 -26.88 -2.58 -2.43
N ASN A 70 -27.64 -3.57 -2.92
CA ASN A 70 -29.00 -3.38 -3.41
C ASN A 70 -29.12 -2.34 -4.55
N LEU A 71 -28.09 -2.25 -5.40
CA LEU A 71 -28.03 -1.36 -6.58
C LEU A 71 -28.24 -2.11 -7.91
N GLY A 72 -28.78 -3.34 -7.85
CA GLY A 72 -28.98 -4.20 -9.03
C GLY A 72 -27.87 -5.24 -9.26
N GLY A 73 -26.89 -5.33 -8.35
CA GLY A 73 -25.88 -6.39 -8.35
C GLY A 73 -26.49 -7.75 -7.96
N HIS A 74 -26.05 -8.82 -8.63
CA HIS A 74 -26.56 -10.19 -8.38
C HIS A 74 -25.47 -11.26 -8.29
N VAL A 75 -24.21 -10.91 -8.62
CA VAL A 75 -23.08 -11.83 -8.55
C VAL A 75 -22.48 -11.83 -7.13
N PRO A 76 -22.03 -12.97 -6.61
CA PRO A 76 -21.42 -13.02 -5.28
C PRO A 76 -20.06 -12.33 -5.29
N THR A 77 -19.80 -11.56 -4.24
CA THR A 77 -18.52 -10.87 -4.04
C THR A 77 -17.92 -11.12 -2.66
N VAL A 78 -16.67 -10.68 -2.46
CA VAL A 78 -16.00 -10.73 -1.16
C VAL A 78 -16.76 -9.92 -0.11
N THR A 79 -17.35 -8.78 -0.47
CA THR A 79 -18.20 -7.98 0.43
C THR A 79 -19.47 -8.75 0.81
N ASP A 80 -20.13 -9.43 -0.14
CA ASP A 80 -21.30 -10.27 0.16
C ASP A 80 -20.95 -11.38 1.16
N ALA A 81 -19.82 -12.06 0.94
CA ALA A 81 -19.33 -13.10 1.84
C ALA A 81 -19.08 -12.56 3.26
N ASN A 82 -18.40 -11.42 3.40
CA ASN A 82 -18.17 -10.80 4.71
C ASN A 82 -19.47 -10.40 5.42
N LEU A 83 -20.51 -9.98 4.68
CA LEU A 83 -21.81 -9.68 5.26
C LEU A 83 -22.55 -10.96 5.70
N VAL A 84 -22.45 -12.06 4.94
CA VAL A 84 -22.99 -13.37 5.35
C VAL A 84 -22.36 -13.84 6.66
N LEU A 85 -21.05 -13.62 6.82
CA LEU A 85 -20.27 -14.00 8.01
C LEU A 85 -20.46 -13.04 9.20
N ASN A 86 -21.33 -12.03 9.08
CA ASN A 86 -21.54 -10.98 10.09
C ASN A 86 -20.30 -10.14 10.42
N ARG A 87 -19.29 -10.10 9.53
CA ARG A 87 -18.06 -9.32 9.73
C ARG A 87 -18.22 -7.84 9.39
N LEU A 88 -19.19 -7.53 8.53
CA LEU A 88 -19.63 -6.16 8.24
C LEU A 88 -20.91 -5.87 9.03
N ILE A 89 -20.98 -4.68 9.63
CA ILE A 89 -22.13 -4.24 10.43
C ILE A 89 -22.95 -3.26 9.57
N PRO A 90 -24.14 -3.66 9.06
CA PRO A 90 -24.93 -2.87 8.11
C PRO A 90 -25.22 -1.44 8.58
N GLU A 91 -25.49 -1.27 9.87
CA GLU A 91 -25.85 0.01 10.48
C GLU A 91 -24.72 1.04 10.42
N PHE A 92 -23.48 0.59 10.32
CA PHE A 92 -22.29 1.43 10.25
C PHE A 92 -21.67 1.51 8.85
N PHE A 93 -22.23 0.81 7.86
CA PHE A 93 -21.70 0.83 6.51
C PHE A 93 -21.92 2.20 5.86
N LEU A 94 -20.81 2.87 5.49
CA LEU A 94 -20.82 4.30 5.12
C LEU A 94 -21.58 5.15 6.14
N ASN A 95 -21.40 4.87 7.44
CA ASN A 95 -22.10 5.54 8.54
C ASN A 95 -23.64 5.48 8.45
N GLY A 96 -24.15 4.39 7.87
CA GLY A 96 -25.58 4.14 7.70
C GLY A 96 -26.18 4.77 6.43
N GLU A 97 -25.39 5.45 5.60
CA GLU A 97 -25.88 6.05 4.34
C GLU A 97 -26.29 5.01 3.31
N MET A 98 -25.72 3.80 3.39
CA MET A 98 -26.04 2.69 2.49
C MET A 98 -26.52 1.47 3.29
N LEU A 99 -27.80 1.15 3.14
CA LEU A 99 -28.42 -0.02 3.77
C LEU A 99 -28.03 -1.29 3.03
N LEU A 100 -27.23 -2.13 3.69
CA LEU A 100 -26.83 -3.43 3.15
C LEU A 100 -27.96 -4.46 3.28
N SER A 101 -28.20 -5.22 2.21
CA SER A 101 -29.16 -6.33 2.21
C SER A 101 -28.48 -7.67 2.45
N LYS A 102 -28.63 -8.20 3.66
CA LYS A 102 -28.13 -9.54 4.01
C LYS A 102 -28.81 -10.64 3.18
N ASP A 103 -30.09 -10.50 2.86
CA ASP A 103 -30.81 -11.48 2.04
C ASP A 103 -30.28 -11.55 0.61
N LEU A 104 -29.94 -10.41 0.00
CA LEU A 104 -29.32 -10.38 -1.33
C LEU A 104 -27.92 -11.00 -1.30
N ALA A 105 -27.13 -10.69 -0.27
CA ALA A 105 -25.81 -11.31 -0.08
C ALA A 105 -25.92 -12.84 0.02
N ARG A 106 -26.85 -13.34 0.83
CA ARG A 106 -27.08 -14.78 1.01
C ARG A 106 -27.49 -15.46 -0.31
N LYS A 107 -28.42 -14.84 -1.05
CA LYS A 107 -28.85 -15.35 -2.37
C LYS A 107 -27.70 -15.39 -3.37
N ALA A 108 -26.88 -14.35 -3.42
CA ALA A 108 -25.73 -14.29 -4.31
C ALA A 108 -24.68 -15.34 -3.94
N VAL A 109 -24.28 -15.44 -2.68
CA VAL A 109 -23.28 -16.44 -2.22
C VAL A 109 -23.77 -17.87 -2.47
N ALA A 110 -25.07 -18.14 -2.32
CA ALA A 110 -25.63 -19.45 -2.62
C ALA A 110 -25.46 -19.89 -4.10
N THR A 111 -25.27 -18.95 -5.04
CA THR A 111 -25.07 -19.28 -6.47
C THR A 111 -23.75 -19.98 -6.77
N VAL A 112 -22.79 -19.91 -5.85
CA VAL A 112 -21.49 -20.60 -5.94
C VAL A 112 -21.38 -21.74 -4.93
N SER A 113 -22.52 -22.23 -4.43
CA SER A 113 -22.57 -23.53 -3.76
C SER A 113 -22.28 -24.61 -4.81
N GLY A 114 -21.21 -25.38 -4.59
CA GLY A 114 -20.92 -26.55 -5.43
C GLY A 114 -21.98 -27.63 -5.26
N SER A 115 -21.74 -28.80 -5.82
CA SER A 115 -22.59 -29.99 -5.63
C SER A 115 -22.53 -30.60 -4.22
N ASP A 116 -21.73 -30.04 -3.31
CA ASP A 116 -21.54 -30.50 -1.93
C ASP A 116 -22.51 -29.84 -0.94
N GLU A 117 -22.80 -30.54 0.16
CA GLU A 117 -23.70 -30.12 1.26
C GLU A 117 -23.11 -29.00 2.15
N SER A 118 -22.28 -28.10 1.60
CA SER A 118 -21.62 -27.05 2.39
C SER A 118 -22.60 -26.00 2.90
N SER A 119 -22.39 -25.53 4.12
CA SER A 119 -23.19 -24.43 4.68
C SER A 119 -22.88 -23.11 3.96
N LEU A 120 -23.80 -22.14 4.06
CA LEU A 120 -23.58 -20.83 3.45
C LEU A 120 -22.38 -20.10 4.08
N GLU A 121 -22.16 -20.29 5.37
CA GLU A 121 -21.03 -19.75 6.13
C GLU A 121 -19.69 -20.40 5.68
N GLU A 122 -19.69 -21.69 5.33
CA GLU A 122 -18.51 -22.37 4.77
C GLU A 122 -18.16 -21.84 3.38
N ILE A 123 -19.16 -21.61 2.52
CA ILE A 123 -18.96 -21.03 1.19
C ILE A 123 -18.46 -19.59 1.31
N ALA A 124 -19.09 -18.78 2.15
CA ALA A 124 -18.65 -17.40 2.40
C ALA A 124 -17.23 -17.36 2.98
N THR A 125 -16.90 -18.26 3.90
CA THR A 125 -15.54 -18.42 4.43
C THR A 125 -14.55 -18.71 3.31
N SER A 126 -14.87 -19.66 2.42
CA SER A 126 -14.02 -20.03 1.28
C SER A 126 -13.78 -18.84 0.35
N ILE A 127 -14.81 -18.03 0.05
CA ILE A 127 -14.66 -16.80 -0.74
C ILE A 127 -13.66 -15.83 -0.08
N THR A 128 -13.81 -15.57 1.22
CA THR A 128 -12.89 -14.67 1.93
C THR A 128 -11.46 -15.22 2.00
N GLN A 129 -11.29 -16.51 2.28
CA GLN A 129 -9.99 -17.15 2.40
C GLN A 129 -9.24 -17.19 1.06
N ILE A 130 -9.91 -17.50 -0.05
CA ILE A 130 -9.30 -17.47 -1.39
C ILE A 130 -8.81 -16.05 -1.71
N SER A 131 -9.61 -15.02 -1.38
CA SER A 131 -9.21 -13.63 -1.58
C SER A 131 -7.99 -13.26 -0.73
N GLU A 132 -7.98 -13.66 0.55
CA GLU A 132 -6.86 -13.47 1.47
C GLU A 132 -5.60 -14.22 1.03
N ASP A 133 -5.73 -15.44 0.51
CA ASP A 133 -4.62 -16.23 -0.03
C ASP A 133 -4.03 -15.59 -1.29
N ASN A 134 -4.87 -15.07 -2.19
CA ASN A 134 -4.41 -14.34 -3.36
C ASN A 134 -3.62 -13.07 -2.96
N MET A 135 -4.14 -12.30 -2.00
CA MET A 135 -3.45 -11.12 -1.46
C MET A 135 -2.15 -11.48 -0.76
N ALA A 136 -2.16 -12.51 0.10
CA ALA A 136 -0.97 -12.98 0.80
C ALA A 136 0.11 -13.48 -0.18
N ASN A 137 -0.27 -14.27 -1.18
CA ASN A 137 0.67 -14.77 -2.20
C ASN A 137 1.32 -13.63 -2.97
N ALA A 138 0.55 -12.59 -3.32
CA ALA A 138 1.10 -11.43 -4.00
C ALA A 138 2.08 -10.64 -3.12
N ILE A 139 1.74 -10.38 -1.85
CA ILE A 139 2.67 -9.74 -0.89
C ILE A 139 3.95 -10.59 -0.75
N ARG A 140 3.82 -11.91 -0.65
CA ARG A 140 4.96 -12.84 -0.57
C ARG A 140 5.83 -12.76 -1.82
N MET A 141 5.24 -12.76 -3.01
CA MET A 141 6.01 -12.65 -4.26
C MET A 141 6.79 -11.35 -4.32
N ILE A 142 6.17 -10.22 -3.98
CA ILE A 142 6.83 -8.90 -4.00
C ILE A 142 7.98 -8.89 -2.99
N SER A 143 7.75 -9.38 -1.77
CA SER A 143 8.77 -9.42 -0.72
C SER A 143 9.97 -10.31 -1.13
N VAL A 144 9.71 -11.53 -1.62
CA VAL A 144 10.76 -12.49 -1.99
C VAL A 144 11.55 -12.04 -3.21
N VAL A 145 10.89 -11.48 -4.23
CA VAL A 145 11.58 -10.93 -5.42
C VAL A 145 12.56 -9.82 -5.01
N GLU A 146 12.25 -9.08 -3.95
CA GLU A 146 13.09 -8.02 -3.41
C GLU A 146 14.09 -8.50 -2.35
N GLY A 147 14.13 -9.80 -2.03
CA GLY A 147 15.03 -10.36 -1.05
C GLY A 147 14.64 -10.08 0.41
N HIS A 148 13.37 -9.75 0.65
CA HIS A 148 12.82 -9.42 1.95
C HIS A 148 12.00 -10.56 2.55
N ASP A 149 12.21 -10.81 3.85
CA ASP A 149 11.39 -11.74 4.64
C ASP A 149 10.18 -11.00 5.25
N PRO A 150 8.93 -11.33 4.90
CA PRO A 150 7.74 -10.66 5.46
C PRO A 150 7.70 -10.61 6.98
N ARG A 151 8.32 -11.58 7.67
CA ARG A 151 8.34 -11.67 9.14
C ARG A 151 9.08 -10.50 9.80
N GLU A 152 9.94 -9.81 9.05
CA GLU A 152 10.69 -8.64 9.49
C GLU A 152 9.90 -7.33 9.34
N PHE A 153 8.68 -7.40 8.79
CA PHE A 153 7.85 -6.23 8.49
C PHE A 153 6.65 -6.10 9.43
N SER A 154 6.01 -4.93 9.37
CA SER A 154 4.64 -4.73 9.84
C SER A 154 3.74 -4.50 8.62
N LEU A 155 2.53 -5.06 8.63
CA LEU A 155 1.56 -4.87 7.55
C LEU A 155 0.71 -3.62 7.84
N MET A 156 0.95 -2.54 7.09
CA MET A 156 0.05 -1.38 7.12
C MET A 156 -1.13 -1.63 6.18
N SER A 157 -2.34 -1.75 6.72
CA SER A 157 -3.55 -2.03 5.93
C SER A 157 -4.52 -0.86 5.99
N PHE A 158 -4.97 -0.43 4.80
CA PHE A 158 -5.85 0.72 4.63
C PHE A 158 -6.78 0.51 3.43
N GLY A 159 -7.58 1.52 3.12
CA GLY A 159 -8.72 1.43 2.23
C GLY A 159 -9.96 0.90 2.95
N GLY A 160 -11.09 0.84 2.23
CA GLY A 160 -12.35 0.47 2.86
C GLY A 160 -12.44 -1.00 3.29
N ALA A 161 -11.85 -1.90 2.51
CA ALA A 161 -11.91 -3.34 2.76
C ALA A 161 -10.63 -3.93 3.39
N GLY A 162 -9.49 -3.21 3.34
CA GLY A 162 -8.20 -3.73 3.78
C GLY A 162 -8.17 -4.19 5.24
N PRO A 163 -8.59 -3.35 6.21
CA PRO A 163 -8.55 -3.69 7.63
C PRO A 163 -9.38 -4.91 8.03
N LEU A 164 -10.39 -5.28 7.23
CA LEU A 164 -11.24 -6.44 7.46
C LEU A 164 -10.48 -7.77 7.26
N HIS A 165 -9.50 -7.77 6.35
CA HIS A 165 -8.71 -8.94 5.96
C HIS A 165 -7.28 -8.93 6.53
N ALA A 166 -6.87 -7.82 7.15
CA ALA A 166 -5.48 -7.56 7.49
C ALA A 166 -4.86 -8.59 8.44
N THR A 167 -5.58 -8.97 9.51
CA THR A 167 -5.08 -9.92 10.51
C THR A 167 -4.98 -11.34 9.93
N ALA A 168 -5.93 -11.75 9.09
CA ALA A 168 -5.89 -13.04 8.39
C ALA A 168 -4.72 -13.12 7.40
N ILE A 169 -4.50 -12.07 6.60
CA ILE A 169 -3.36 -11.98 5.68
C ILE A 169 -2.03 -12.01 6.47
N ALA A 170 -1.95 -11.25 7.57
CA ALA A 170 -0.75 -11.22 8.40
C ALA A 170 -0.42 -12.59 9.01
N ARG A 171 -1.42 -13.36 9.50
CA ARG A 171 -1.21 -14.75 9.96
C ARG A 171 -0.64 -15.64 8.87
N LYS A 172 -1.21 -15.60 7.65
CA LYS A 172 -0.75 -16.39 6.49
C LYS A 172 0.70 -16.09 6.10
N LEU A 173 1.17 -14.87 6.38
CA LEU A 173 2.53 -14.40 6.10
C LEU A 173 3.46 -14.44 7.32
N SER A 174 2.95 -14.84 8.49
CA SER A 174 3.68 -14.75 9.76
C SER A 174 4.20 -13.33 10.07
N ILE A 175 3.46 -12.31 9.62
CA ILE A 175 3.74 -10.91 9.95
C ILE A 175 3.25 -10.65 11.38
N PRO A 176 4.12 -10.21 12.31
CA PRO A 176 3.78 -10.14 13.73
C PRO A 176 2.83 -8.99 14.08
N LYS A 177 2.81 -7.93 13.26
CA LYS A 177 2.07 -6.70 13.55
C LYS A 177 1.33 -6.16 12.34
N VAL A 178 0.09 -5.73 12.58
CA VAL A 178 -0.73 -4.98 11.63
C VAL A 178 -0.89 -3.54 12.14
N ILE A 179 -0.80 -2.58 11.23
CA ILE A 179 -1.04 -1.16 11.50
C ILE A 179 -2.25 -0.71 10.69
N ILE A 180 -3.30 -0.25 11.37
CA ILE A 180 -4.45 0.38 10.74
C ILE A 180 -4.36 1.90 10.97
N PRO A 181 -4.17 2.72 9.91
CA PRO A 181 -4.03 4.17 10.05
C PRO A 181 -5.23 4.83 10.72
N VAL A 182 -5.08 6.06 11.21
CA VAL A 182 -6.16 6.82 11.88
C VAL A 182 -7.41 7.00 11.03
N VAL A 183 -7.24 7.08 9.70
CA VAL A 183 -8.32 7.17 8.71
C VAL A 183 -8.11 6.13 7.60
N PRO A 184 -8.31 4.84 7.86
CA PRO A 184 -7.96 3.77 6.94
C PRO A 184 -8.70 3.90 5.61
N GLY A 185 -10.01 4.19 5.61
CA GLY A 185 -10.79 4.39 4.39
C GLY A 185 -10.26 5.51 3.48
N ASN A 186 -9.63 6.54 4.07
CA ASN A 186 -9.15 7.75 3.38
C ASN A 186 -7.63 7.94 3.44
N THR A 187 -6.86 6.86 3.69
CA THR A 187 -5.41 6.98 3.89
C THR A 187 -4.69 7.54 2.66
N SER A 188 -5.16 7.26 1.44
CA SER A 188 -4.58 7.87 0.23
C SER A 188 -4.78 9.39 0.17
N ALA A 189 -5.95 9.88 0.60
CA ALA A 189 -6.22 11.32 0.70
C ALA A 189 -5.37 11.97 1.79
N LEU A 190 -5.17 11.27 2.92
CA LEU A 190 -4.24 11.70 3.96
C LEU A 190 -2.80 11.77 3.43
N GLY A 191 -2.34 10.77 2.67
CA GLY A 191 -1.03 10.78 2.04
C GLY A 191 -0.84 11.97 1.10
N PHE A 192 -1.87 12.33 0.33
CA PHE A 192 -1.87 13.52 -0.53
C PHE A 192 -1.75 14.81 0.29
N LEU A 193 -2.47 14.92 1.41
CA LEU A 193 -2.41 16.08 2.32
C LEU A 193 -1.05 16.23 3.00
N LEU A 194 -0.38 15.11 3.30
CA LEU A 194 0.93 15.10 3.97
C LEU A 194 2.11 15.24 3.01
N ALA A 195 1.89 15.11 1.70
CA ALA A 195 2.93 15.15 0.69
C ALA A 195 3.53 16.56 0.57
N ASP A 196 4.86 16.61 0.48
CA ASP A 196 5.58 17.82 0.09
C ASP A 196 5.48 17.99 -1.43
N LEU A 197 5.53 19.24 -1.92
CA LEU A 197 5.58 19.50 -3.35
C LEU A 197 6.91 19.01 -3.91
N ARG A 198 6.88 18.26 -5.02
CA ARG A 198 8.06 17.64 -5.62
C ARG A 198 8.08 17.84 -7.12
N ILE A 199 9.17 18.40 -7.65
CA ILE A 199 9.42 18.51 -9.09
C ILE A 199 10.73 17.79 -9.41
N ASP A 200 10.63 16.71 -10.18
CA ASP A 200 11.78 15.93 -10.66
C ASP A 200 12.19 16.35 -12.07
N LYS A 201 13.49 16.59 -12.27
CA LYS A 201 14.11 16.86 -13.57
C LYS A 201 15.21 15.85 -13.83
N ILE A 202 14.97 14.97 -14.80
CA ILE A 202 15.95 13.99 -15.25
C ILE A 202 16.39 14.35 -16.67
N ARG A 203 17.70 14.30 -16.89
CA ARG A 203 18.33 14.51 -18.21
C ARG A 203 19.34 13.39 -18.47
N THR A 204 19.12 12.66 -19.56
CA THR A 204 20.14 11.75 -20.11
C THR A 204 21.35 12.59 -20.53
N PHE A 205 22.50 12.27 -19.98
CA PHE A 205 23.74 13.03 -20.18
C PHE A 205 24.94 12.07 -20.11
N PRO A 206 25.19 11.31 -21.19
CA PRO A 206 26.23 10.29 -21.19
C PRO A 206 27.63 10.94 -21.11
N MET A 207 28.42 10.55 -20.12
CA MET A 207 29.80 11.00 -19.93
C MET A 207 30.62 9.89 -19.28
N ARG A 208 31.92 9.86 -19.50
CA ARG A 208 32.81 8.83 -18.94
C ARG A 208 33.78 9.44 -17.95
N SER A 209 34.16 8.67 -16.93
CA SER A 209 35.12 9.10 -15.91
C SER A 209 36.51 9.42 -16.48
N ASP A 210 36.88 8.85 -17.63
CA ASP A 210 38.14 9.12 -18.36
C ASP A 210 38.08 10.35 -19.27
N SER A 211 36.93 11.02 -19.39
CA SER A 211 36.72 12.19 -20.25
C SER A 211 35.70 13.15 -19.63
N LEU A 212 35.89 13.48 -18.34
CA LEU A 212 34.97 14.35 -17.60
C LEU A 212 35.06 15.82 -18.02
N ASP A 213 33.90 16.46 -18.03
CA ASP A 213 33.75 17.91 -18.20
C ASP A 213 32.83 18.42 -17.08
N VAL A 214 33.45 18.73 -15.94
CA VAL A 214 32.77 19.18 -14.72
C VAL A 214 31.97 20.46 -14.98
N GLY A 215 32.46 21.34 -15.87
CA GLY A 215 31.78 22.56 -16.27
C GLY A 215 30.43 22.27 -16.94
N LYS A 216 30.40 21.32 -17.88
CA LYS A 216 29.14 20.90 -18.52
C LYS A 216 28.18 20.22 -17.56
N ILE A 217 28.67 19.36 -16.66
CA ILE A 217 27.81 18.71 -15.65
C ILE A 217 27.14 19.78 -14.78
N ASN A 218 27.90 20.74 -14.27
CA ASN A 218 27.38 21.88 -13.51
C ASN A 218 26.35 22.70 -14.31
N GLN A 219 26.58 22.92 -15.61
CA GLN A 219 25.62 23.62 -16.47
C GLN A 219 24.29 22.86 -16.58
N GLN A 220 24.32 21.53 -16.70
CA GLN A 220 23.12 20.71 -16.76
C GLN A 220 22.32 20.75 -15.46
N PHE A 221 22.98 20.57 -14.31
CA PHE A 221 22.35 20.73 -13.00
C PHE A 221 21.73 22.11 -12.85
N LYS A 222 22.46 23.17 -13.23
CA LYS A 222 21.94 24.54 -13.10
C LYS A 222 20.69 24.78 -13.95
N GLY A 223 20.68 24.26 -15.18
CA GLY A 223 19.51 24.34 -16.06
C GLY A 223 18.30 23.61 -15.50
N ALA A 224 18.52 22.40 -14.96
CA ALA A 224 17.48 21.59 -14.32
C ALA A 224 16.92 22.28 -13.06
N GLU A 225 17.77 22.83 -12.21
CA GLU A 225 17.40 23.61 -11.03
C GLU A 225 16.51 24.81 -11.38
N VAL A 226 16.93 25.62 -12.37
CA VAL A 226 16.15 26.80 -12.80
C VAL A 226 14.77 26.38 -13.31
N SER A 227 14.69 25.30 -14.09
CA SER A 227 13.42 24.77 -14.58
C SER A 227 12.53 24.25 -13.44
N ALA A 228 13.08 23.44 -12.53
CA ALA A 228 12.34 22.86 -11.42
C ALA A 228 11.82 23.93 -10.46
N ALA A 229 12.67 24.91 -10.13
CA ALA A 229 12.27 26.05 -9.31
C ALA A 229 11.15 26.86 -9.97
N LYS A 230 11.23 27.11 -11.28
CA LYS A 230 10.19 27.84 -12.02
C LYS A 230 8.83 27.14 -11.91
N GLU A 231 8.78 25.82 -12.09
CA GLU A 231 7.54 25.04 -11.98
C GLU A 231 6.99 25.06 -10.56
N LEU A 232 7.83 24.82 -9.55
CA LEU A 232 7.41 24.89 -8.15
C LEU A 232 6.84 26.27 -7.77
N ARG A 233 7.43 27.35 -8.30
CA ARG A 233 6.93 28.73 -8.08
C ARG A 233 5.63 29.02 -8.84
N ALA A 234 5.38 28.33 -9.96
CA ALA A 234 4.12 28.42 -10.71
C ALA A 234 2.96 27.81 -9.91
N ASP A 235 3.23 26.75 -9.15
CA ASP A 235 2.31 26.15 -8.15
C ASP A 235 2.18 27.00 -6.87
N GLN A 236 2.50 28.29 -6.96
CA GLN A 236 2.40 29.28 -5.90
C GLN A 236 3.24 28.96 -4.64
N TYR A 237 4.18 28.01 -4.70
CA TYR A 237 5.09 27.77 -3.58
C TYR A 237 5.97 28.99 -3.29
N ARG A 238 5.96 29.47 -2.05
CA ARG A 238 6.74 30.63 -1.60
C ARG A 238 7.87 30.30 -0.62
N GLY A 239 7.92 29.08 -0.08
CA GLY A 239 8.94 28.64 0.88
C GLY A 239 10.34 28.38 0.31
N THR A 240 11.19 27.82 1.18
CA THR A 240 12.56 27.35 0.86
C THR A 240 12.51 26.06 0.04
N ILE A 241 13.28 26.02 -1.04
CA ILE A 241 13.41 24.81 -1.87
C ILE A 241 14.56 23.97 -1.33
N PHE A 242 14.28 22.71 -1.03
CA PHE A 242 15.27 21.71 -0.70
C PHE A 242 15.63 20.93 -1.95
N TRP A 243 16.93 20.71 -2.18
CA TRP A 243 17.43 20.09 -3.40
C TRP A 243 17.98 18.71 -3.11
N VAL A 244 17.62 17.76 -3.95
CA VAL A 244 18.22 16.41 -3.97
C VAL A 244 18.80 16.20 -5.36
N ASN A 245 20.11 16.03 -5.44
CA ASN A 245 20.82 15.77 -6.68
C ASN A 245 21.34 14.33 -6.69
N VAL A 246 21.17 13.66 -7.83
CA VAL A 246 21.57 12.27 -8.04
C VAL A 246 22.24 12.14 -9.41
N ILE A 247 23.33 11.38 -9.47
CA ILE A 247 23.97 10.97 -10.72
C ILE A 247 23.69 9.48 -10.91
N LYS A 248 23.16 9.09 -12.06
CA LYS A 248 23.03 7.68 -12.45
C LYS A 248 24.30 7.20 -13.11
N MET A 249 24.88 6.15 -12.55
CA MET A 249 26.18 5.62 -12.99
C MET A 249 26.16 4.12 -13.19
N ARG A 250 27.06 3.63 -14.04
CA ARG A 250 27.35 2.21 -14.24
C ARG A 250 28.81 2.01 -14.64
N TYR A 251 29.35 0.80 -14.49
CA TYR A 251 30.61 0.49 -15.16
C TYR A 251 30.40 0.41 -16.67
N ALA A 252 31.39 0.84 -17.44
CA ALA A 252 31.38 0.75 -18.89
C ALA A 252 31.15 -0.71 -19.34
N GLY A 253 30.19 -0.90 -20.24
CA GLY A 253 29.79 -2.23 -20.72
C GLY A 253 28.75 -2.96 -19.86
N GLN A 254 28.33 -2.41 -18.71
CA GLN A 254 27.19 -2.92 -17.96
C GLN A 254 25.86 -2.34 -18.46
N ASN A 255 24.77 -3.06 -18.18
CA ASN A 255 23.42 -2.65 -18.59
C ASN A 255 22.60 -2.01 -17.46
N HIS A 256 22.99 -2.18 -16.20
CA HIS A 256 22.28 -1.65 -15.03
C HIS A 256 22.95 -0.39 -14.48
N GLU A 257 22.16 0.63 -14.21
CA GLU A 257 22.56 1.91 -13.65
C GLU A 257 22.11 2.05 -12.19
N TYR A 258 22.86 2.84 -11.41
CA TYR A 258 22.61 3.05 -10.00
C TYR A 258 22.57 4.53 -9.67
N ASP A 259 21.61 4.90 -8.84
CA ASP A 259 21.47 6.24 -8.28
C ASP A 259 22.55 6.47 -7.22
N VAL A 260 23.36 7.51 -7.43
CA VAL A 260 24.35 7.98 -6.46
C VAL A 260 24.02 9.41 -6.05
N PRO A 261 23.55 9.62 -4.80
CA PRO A 261 23.30 10.94 -4.26
C PRO A 261 24.59 11.76 -4.21
N ILE A 262 24.50 13.05 -4.55
CA ILE A 262 25.61 14.00 -4.45
C ILE A 262 25.19 15.22 -3.61
N PRO A 263 26.15 15.91 -2.97
CA PRO A 263 25.87 17.15 -2.28
C PRO A 263 25.24 18.21 -3.21
N TYR A 264 24.33 19.02 -2.66
CA TYR A 264 23.81 20.18 -3.39
C TYR A 264 24.86 21.29 -3.48
N GLY A 265 25.02 21.87 -4.67
CA GLY A 265 25.94 22.96 -4.95
C GLY A 265 26.80 22.70 -6.19
N PRO A 266 27.74 23.62 -6.50
CA PRO A 266 28.68 23.43 -7.59
C PRO A 266 29.54 22.18 -7.35
N LEU A 267 29.61 21.32 -8.34
CA LEU A 267 30.47 20.14 -8.32
C LEU A 267 31.90 20.54 -8.64
N THR A 268 32.83 20.00 -7.87
CA THR A 268 34.27 20.00 -8.13
C THR A 268 34.71 18.60 -8.56
N ASP A 269 35.93 18.48 -9.07
CA ASP A 269 36.53 17.17 -9.35
C ASP A 269 36.50 16.28 -8.10
N ASP A 270 36.84 16.80 -6.92
CA ASP A 270 36.83 16.01 -5.67
C ASP A 270 35.44 15.45 -5.33
N VAL A 271 34.37 16.23 -5.56
CA VAL A 271 32.99 15.77 -5.32
C VAL A 271 32.60 14.65 -6.28
N LEU A 272 33.03 14.72 -7.55
CA LEU A 272 32.77 13.66 -8.52
C LEU A 272 33.57 12.39 -8.21
N HIS A 273 34.83 12.51 -7.79
CA HIS A 273 35.61 11.35 -7.36
C HIS A 273 34.98 10.68 -6.14
N ALA A 274 34.53 11.46 -5.14
CA ALA A 274 33.79 10.92 -4.01
C ALA A 274 32.46 10.24 -4.41
N ALA A 275 31.79 10.75 -5.46
CA ALA A 275 30.62 10.09 -6.02
C ALA A 275 30.99 8.74 -6.68
N PHE A 276 32.12 8.64 -7.37
CA PHE A 276 32.62 7.37 -7.91
C PHE A 276 32.97 6.36 -6.80
N ASP A 277 33.61 6.82 -5.73
CA ASP A 277 33.89 5.96 -4.56
C ASP A 277 32.59 5.42 -3.94
N SER A 278 31.58 6.29 -3.80
CA SER A 278 30.24 5.90 -3.32
C SER A 278 29.57 4.91 -4.27
N PHE A 279 29.71 5.10 -5.58
CA PHE A 279 29.25 4.15 -6.59
C PHE A 279 29.90 2.76 -6.41
N HIS A 280 31.23 2.72 -6.25
CA HIS A 280 31.95 1.46 -6.05
C HIS A 280 31.47 0.72 -4.79
N GLN A 281 31.34 1.43 -3.67
CA GLN A 281 30.83 0.88 -2.41
C GLN A 281 29.40 0.33 -2.55
N ARG A 282 28.53 1.07 -3.24
CA ARG A 282 27.15 0.63 -3.48
C ARG A 282 27.10 -0.62 -4.36
N HIS A 283 27.94 -0.69 -5.39
CA HIS A 283 28.04 -1.87 -6.24
C HIS A 283 28.56 -3.08 -5.46
N GLU A 284 29.56 -2.91 -4.59
CA GLU A 284 30.06 -3.96 -3.71
C GLU A 284 29.00 -4.46 -2.72
N ALA A 285 28.23 -3.55 -2.12
CA ALA A 285 27.14 -3.93 -1.23
C ALA A 285 26.05 -4.76 -1.94
N LEU A 286 25.80 -4.50 -3.23
CA LEU A 286 24.76 -5.20 -4.01
C LEU A 286 25.25 -6.52 -4.62
N TYR A 287 26.51 -6.61 -5.06
CA TYR A 287 27.03 -7.75 -5.83
C TYR A 287 28.22 -8.48 -5.18
N GLY A 288 28.74 -7.97 -4.07
CA GLY A 288 29.90 -8.52 -3.37
C GLY A 288 31.25 -8.21 -4.01
N TYR A 289 31.31 -7.30 -5.01
CA TYR A 289 32.57 -6.87 -5.62
C TYR A 289 32.48 -5.45 -6.21
N GLN A 290 33.64 -4.83 -6.41
CA GLN A 290 33.82 -3.55 -7.12
C GLN A 290 34.91 -3.68 -8.19
N LEU A 291 34.95 -2.77 -9.15
CA LEU A 291 35.94 -2.71 -10.24
C LEU A 291 36.63 -1.33 -10.21
N PRO A 292 37.61 -1.11 -9.31
CA PRO A 292 38.18 0.23 -9.05
C PRO A 292 38.79 0.90 -10.30
N ASP A 293 39.42 0.11 -11.17
CA ASP A 293 40.08 0.61 -12.39
C ASP A 293 39.14 0.68 -13.60
N ALA A 294 37.89 0.22 -13.46
CA ALA A 294 36.94 0.23 -14.56
C ALA A 294 36.39 1.63 -14.78
N ILE A 295 36.22 1.96 -16.06
CA ILE A 295 35.68 3.26 -16.46
C ILE A 295 34.21 3.32 -16.05
N ILE A 296 33.81 4.41 -15.41
CA ILE A 296 32.43 4.66 -14.99
C ILE A 296 31.76 5.52 -16.07
N GLU A 297 30.56 5.13 -16.46
CA GLU A 297 29.67 5.92 -17.31
C GLU A 297 28.62 6.61 -16.45
N ILE A 298 28.61 7.93 -16.49
CA ILE A 298 27.48 8.76 -16.09
C ILE A 298 26.44 8.64 -17.20
N ILE A 299 25.21 8.27 -16.87
CA ILE A 299 24.13 8.04 -17.84
C ILE A 299 23.10 9.17 -17.80
N SER A 300 22.72 9.59 -16.60
CA SER A 300 21.78 10.70 -16.43
C SER A 300 22.05 11.49 -15.15
N LEU A 301 21.60 12.73 -15.17
CA LEU A 301 21.63 13.66 -14.05
C LEU A 301 20.18 13.92 -13.62
N SER A 302 19.92 13.81 -12.32
CA SER A 302 18.61 14.04 -11.73
C SER A 302 18.70 15.14 -10.67
N THR A 303 17.78 16.09 -10.76
CA THR A 303 17.57 17.13 -9.75
C THR A 303 16.11 17.11 -9.32
N THR A 304 15.90 16.96 -8.03
CA THR A 304 14.59 17.09 -7.40
C THR A 304 14.53 18.39 -6.61
N ALA A 305 13.55 19.24 -6.92
CA ALA A 305 13.14 20.36 -6.08
C ALA A 305 12.03 19.90 -5.13
N VAL A 306 12.23 20.05 -3.82
CA VAL A 306 11.24 19.73 -2.78
C VAL A 306 10.81 21.02 -2.09
N GLY A 307 9.52 21.35 -2.20
CA GLY A 307 8.87 22.41 -1.45
C GLY A 307 8.12 21.83 -0.26
N ARG A 308 8.66 22.01 0.95
CA ARG A 308 8.01 21.51 2.17
C ARG A 308 6.73 22.29 2.45
N THR A 309 5.65 21.56 2.73
CA THR A 309 4.34 22.09 3.08
C THR A 309 4.12 22.01 4.59
N ASP A 310 3.25 22.89 5.11
CA ASP A 310 2.82 22.79 6.50
C ASP A 310 1.87 21.60 6.65
N LYS A 311 2.26 20.65 7.51
CA LYS A 311 1.51 19.41 7.73
C LYS A 311 0.54 19.61 8.90
N PRO A 312 -0.72 19.19 8.79
CA PRO A 312 -1.64 19.24 9.92
C PRO A 312 -1.10 18.35 11.06
N PRO A 313 -1.16 18.80 12.31
CA PRO A 313 -0.95 17.92 13.46
C PRO A 313 -1.85 16.67 13.38
N MET A 314 -1.27 15.50 13.63
CA MET A 314 -1.99 14.21 13.56
C MET A 314 -3.17 14.14 14.53
N GLU A 315 -3.12 14.90 15.63
CA GLU A 315 -4.21 15.02 16.60
C GLU A 315 -5.51 15.53 15.96
N TYR A 316 -5.44 16.36 14.92
CA TYR A 316 -6.63 16.82 14.18
C TYR A 316 -7.29 15.74 13.34
N LEU A 317 -6.58 14.63 13.08
CA LEU A 317 -7.10 13.49 12.35
C LEU A 317 -7.75 12.47 13.29
N CYS A 318 -7.51 12.60 14.60
CA CYS A 318 -8.19 11.77 15.58
C CYS A 318 -9.68 12.13 15.55
N PRO A 319 -10.56 11.14 15.36
CA PRO A 319 -11.99 11.42 15.33
C PRO A 319 -12.48 12.03 16.64
N GLU A 320 -13.49 12.91 16.55
CA GLU A 320 -14.15 13.43 17.74
C GLU A 320 -14.74 12.28 18.55
N LYS A 321 -14.53 12.30 19.88
CA LYS A 321 -15.06 11.27 20.75
C LYS A 321 -16.58 11.27 20.72
N THR A 322 -17.14 10.15 20.31
CA THR A 322 -18.54 9.82 20.52
C THR A 322 -18.68 8.90 21.73
N GLY A 323 -19.80 9.04 22.45
CA GLY A 323 -20.16 8.02 23.43
C GLY A 323 -20.58 6.76 22.69
N SER A 324 -19.87 5.64 22.91
CA SER A 324 -20.30 4.36 22.36
C SER A 324 -21.30 3.67 23.28
N LYS A 325 -22.32 3.04 22.68
CA LYS A 325 -23.10 2.01 23.37
C LYS A 325 -22.41 0.67 23.14
N ALA A 326 -22.19 -0.08 24.21
CA ALA A 326 -21.75 -1.47 24.09
C ALA A 326 -22.75 -2.24 23.23
N GLN A 327 -22.27 -2.74 22.10
CA GLN A 327 -23.01 -3.59 21.18
C GLN A 327 -22.24 -4.89 21.01
N GLU A 328 -22.97 -5.99 20.94
CA GLU A 328 -22.42 -7.32 20.68
C GLU A 328 -23.24 -7.96 19.56
N GLN A 329 -22.54 -8.62 18.65
CA GLN A 329 -23.16 -9.37 17.57
C GLN A 329 -22.41 -10.70 17.41
N SER A 330 -23.16 -11.75 17.10
CA SER A 330 -22.55 -13.03 16.79
C SER A 330 -21.86 -12.98 15.42
N VAL A 331 -20.54 -13.18 15.38
CA VAL A 331 -19.71 -13.14 14.16
C VAL A 331 -19.12 -14.52 13.91
N TYR A 332 -19.12 -14.95 12.64
CA TYR A 332 -18.61 -16.26 12.26
C TYR A 332 -17.10 -16.21 12.01
N PHE A 333 -16.37 -17.05 12.75
CA PHE A 333 -14.95 -17.33 12.55
C PHE A 333 -14.77 -18.80 12.14
N PRO A 334 -13.95 -19.12 11.13
CA PRO A 334 -13.84 -20.48 10.59
C PRO A 334 -13.46 -21.53 11.64
N GLU A 335 -12.60 -21.17 12.60
CA GLU A 335 -12.01 -22.10 13.56
C GLU A 335 -12.96 -22.41 14.73
N THR A 336 -13.92 -21.52 15.00
CA THR A 336 -14.74 -21.54 16.23
C THR A 336 -16.24 -21.43 15.96
N GLY A 337 -16.64 -21.17 14.72
CA GLY A 337 -18.01 -20.82 14.36
C GLY A 337 -18.40 -19.43 14.87
N TYR A 338 -19.68 -19.31 15.24
CA TYR A 338 -20.26 -18.06 15.75
C TYR A 338 -19.77 -17.74 17.16
N ILE A 339 -19.17 -16.56 17.35
CA ILE A 339 -18.77 -16.02 18.66
C ILE A 339 -19.42 -14.64 18.87
N ASP A 340 -19.94 -14.40 20.07
CA ASP A 340 -20.38 -13.08 20.51
C ASP A 340 -19.20 -12.11 20.51
N THR A 341 -19.26 -11.14 19.60
CA THR A 341 -18.15 -10.27 19.25
C THR A 341 -18.53 -8.82 19.54
N LYS A 342 -17.64 -8.10 20.21
CA LYS A 342 -17.85 -6.69 20.54
C LYS A 342 -17.83 -5.84 19.29
N ILE A 343 -18.83 -4.99 19.12
CA ILE A 343 -18.86 -3.96 18.09
C ILE A 343 -18.48 -2.64 18.74
N ILE A 344 -17.37 -2.06 18.29
CA ILE A 344 -16.78 -0.89 18.92
C ILE A 344 -16.64 0.21 17.87
N GLU A 345 -17.29 1.34 18.11
CA GLU A 345 -17.03 2.53 17.29
C GLU A 345 -15.62 3.02 17.57
N ARG A 346 -14.77 3.09 16.54
CA ARG A 346 -13.36 3.47 16.70
C ARG A 346 -13.17 4.79 17.45
N GLN A 347 -14.08 5.74 17.22
CA GLN A 347 -14.04 7.08 17.81
C GLN A 347 -14.25 7.09 19.33
N SER A 348 -14.77 6.00 19.90
CA SER A 348 -15.02 5.88 21.34
C SER A 348 -13.80 5.39 22.14
N ILE A 349 -12.73 4.97 21.46
CA ILE A 349 -11.58 4.31 22.06
C ILE A 349 -10.50 5.34 22.41
N ASP A 350 -9.94 5.23 23.61
CA ASP A 350 -8.88 6.12 24.08
C ASP A 350 -7.50 5.75 23.54
N THR A 351 -6.66 6.77 23.32
CA THR A 351 -5.22 6.55 23.09
C THR A 351 -4.63 5.73 24.23
N GLY A 352 -3.90 4.67 23.90
CA GLY A 352 -3.32 3.72 24.85
C GLY A 352 -4.28 2.64 25.35
N GLU A 353 -5.57 2.72 25.03
CA GLU A 353 -6.52 1.67 25.36
C GLU A 353 -6.19 0.37 24.62
N ARG A 354 -6.40 -0.76 25.30
CA ARG A 354 -6.10 -2.10 24.81
C ARG A 354 -7.37 -2.90 24.66
N ILE A 355 -7.54 -3.52 23.49
CA ILE A 355 -8.69 -4.36 23.17
C ILE A 355 -8.16 -5.74 22.75
N SER A 356 -8.75 -6.79 23.31
CA SER A 356 -8.50 -8.17 22.88
C SER A 356 -9.63 -8.62 21.97
N GLY A 357 -9.28 -9.35 20.90
CA GLY A 357 -10.26 -9.98 20.03
C GLY A 357 -10.99 -11.15 20.70
N PRO A 358 -12.16 -11.57 20.17
CA PRO A 358 -12.76 -11.06 18.94
C PRO A 358 -13.46 -9.69 19.14
N ALA A 359 -13.24 -8.78 18.18
CA ALA A 359 -13.91 -7.49 18.13
C ALA A 359 -14.00 -6.98 16.70
N VAL A 360 -15.06 -6.24 16.38
CA VAL A 360 -15.23 -5.50 15.13
C VAL A 360 -15.19 -4.02 15.46
N LEU A 361 -14.19 -3.33 14.92
CA LEU A 361 -14.11 -1.88 15.01
C LEU A 361 -14.73 -1.26 13.77
N VAL A 362 -15.72 -0.40 13.99
CA VAL A 362 -16.46 0.29 12.93
C VAL A 362 -16.08 1.77 12.88
N GLU A 363 -15.90 2.29 11.67
CA GLU A 363 -15.61 3.70 11.43
C GLU A 363 -16.09 4.13 10.04
N HIS A 364 -16.08 5.43 9.79
CA HIS A 364 -16.51 5.97 8.51
C HIS A 364 -15.64 5.44 7.36
N GLY A 365 -16.24 4.58 6.53
CA GLY A 365 -15.63 4.06 5.32
C GLY A 365 -14.66 2.88 5.53
N SER A 366 -14.60 2.27 6.71
CA SER A 366 -13.82 1.04 6.93
C SER A 366 -14.32 0.21 8.11
N THR A 367 -13.93 -1.06 8.15
CA THR A 367 -14.20 -1.97 9.26
C THR A 367 -12.96 -2.81 9.54
N THR A 368 -12.50 -2.81 10.79
CA THR A 368 -11.34 -3.59 11.23
C THR A 368 -11.82 -4.80 12.02
N LEU A 369 -11.35 -5.99 11.67
CA LEU A 369 -11.69 -7.23 12.37
C LEU A 369 -10.49 -7.71 13.21
N LEU A 370 -10.68 -7.77 14.53
CA LEU A 370 -9.80 -8.49 15.44
C LEU A 370 -10.33 -9.92 15.58
N GLY A 371 -9.54 -10.89 15.17
CA GLY A 371 -9.85 -12.31 15.36
C GLY A 371 -9.61 -12.76 16.81
N PRO A 372 -10.09 -13.95 17.18
CA PRO A 372 -9.75 -14.55 18.46
C PRO A 372 -8.22 -14.63 18.65
N GLY A 373 -7.73 -14.14 19.79
CA GLY A 373 -6.29 -14.12 20.12
C GLY A 373 -5.55 -12.83 19.75
N ASP A 374 -6.08 -12.02 18.83
CA ASP A 374 -5.49 -10.74 18.46
C ASP A 374 -5.54 -9.75 19.64
N ARG A 375 -4.53 -8.88 19.73
CA ARG A 375 -4.50 -7.80 20.70
C ARG A 375 -4.20 -6.48 20.01
N MET A 376 -4.97 -5.46 20.33
CA MET A 376 -4.83 -4.14 19.74
C MET A 376 -4.54 -3.09 20.81
N VAL A 377 -3.73 -2.09 20.45
CA VAL A 377 -3.57 -0.84 21.22
C VAL A 377 -3.73 0.37 20.29
N VAL A 378 -4.35 1.43 20.78
CA VAL A 378 -4.40 2.71 20.06
C VAL A 378 -3.10 3.49 20.32
N ASP A 379 -2.33 3.75 19.28
CA ASP A 379 -1.11 4.55 19.35
C ASP A 379 -1.41 6.05 19.51
N ARG A 380 -0.42 6.84 19.93
CA ARG A 380 -0.51 8.31 20.02
C ARG A 380 -0.86 8.98 18.69
N SER A 381 -0.54 8.35 17.56
CA SER A 381 -0.96 8.81 16.23
C SER A 381 -2.45 8.60 15.92
N GLY A 382 -3.20 7.90 16.80
CA GLY A 382 -4.56 7.44 16.53
C GLY A 382 -4.63 6.17 15.68
N SER A 383 -3.48 5.64 15.23
CA SER A 383 -3.41 4.36 14.51
C SER A 383 -3.66 3.18 15.45
N LEU A 384 -4.28 2.13 14.94
CA LEU A 384 -4.43 0.86 15.66
C LEU A 384 -3.20 0.00 15.40
N ILE A 385 -2.55 -0.45 16.46
CA ILE A 385 -1.44 -1.40 16.39
C ILE A 385 -1.95 -2.75 16.89
N ILE A 386 -2.00 -3.73 16.01
CA ILE A 386 -2.53 -5.06 16.28
C ILE A 386 -1.37 -6.05 16.32
N GLU A 387 -1.18 -6.69 17.46
CA GLU A 387 -0.41 -7.92 17.59
C GLU A 387 -1.28 -9.09 17.13
N VAL A 388 -0.79 -9.81 16.12
CA VAL A 388 -1.49 -10.94 15.54
C VAL A 388 -1.31 -12.15 16.46
N GLY A 389 -2.44 -12.74 16.87
CA GLY A 389 -2.50 -13.87 17.81
C GLY A 389 -2.21 -15.24 17.23
#